data_AF-A0A3L9JBS3-F1
#
_entry.id   AF-A0A3L9JBS3-F1
#
_cell.length_a   1.000
_cell.length_b   1.000
_cell.length_c   1.000
_cell.angle_alpha   90.00
_cell.angle_beta   90.00
_cell.angle_gamma   90.00
#
_symmetry.space_group_name_H-M   'P 1'
#
loop_
_entity.id
_entity.type
_entity.pdbx_description
1 polymer ?
#
loop_
_entity_poly.entity_id
_entity_poly.type
_entity_poly.pdbx_seq_one_letter_code
_entity_poly.pdbx_strand_id
1 'polypeptide(L)'
;MPDFFSFINSVLWGSVMIYLLFGAGCWFTFRTGFVQFRYIRQFGKSLKNSIHPQPGGLTSFQSLCTSLAARVGSGNLAGVALAITAGGPGAVF
;
A
#
# COMPACT_ATOMS: atom_id res chain seq x y z
N MET A 1 -8.90 -3.03 34.83
CA MET A 1 -8.03 -3.72 33.85
C MET A 1 -8.55 -3.75 32.41
N PRO A 2 -9.84 -3.54 32.07
CA PRO A 2 -10.21 -3.33 30.65
C PRO A 2 -9.83 -1.93 30.15
N ASP A 3 -9.73 -0.94 31.04
CA ASP A 3 -9.47 0.46 30.71
C ASP A 3 -8.06 0.69 30.14
N PHE A 4 -7.07 -0.05 30.64
CA PHE A 4 -5.68 0.01 30.14
C PHE A 4 -5.56 -0.55 28.72
N PHE A 5 -6.22 -1.69 28.44
CA PHE A 5 -6.27 -2.24 27.09
C PHE A 5 -7.06 -1.36 26.12
N SER A 6 -8.16 -0.75 26.59
CA SER A 6 -8.95 0.20 25.80
C SER A 6 -8.13 1.44 25.44
N PHE A 7 -7.37 2.00 26.40
CA PHE A 7 -6.48 3.13 26.15
C PHE A 7 -5.42 2.81 25.08
N ILE A 8 -4.74 1.66 25.19
CA ILE A 8 -3.77 1.22 24.19
C ILE A 8 -4.45 1.02 22.83
N ASN A 9 -5.64 0.44 22.80
CA ASN A 9 -6.38 0.23 21.56
C ASN A 9 -6.73 1.55 20.87
N SER A 10 -7.27 2.54 21.61
CA SER A 10 -7.61 3.85 21.05
C SER A 10 -6.39 4.62 20.54
N VAL A 11 -5.24 4.50 21.22
CA VAL A 11 -4.00 5.13 20.76
C VAL A 11 -3.49 4.45 19.50
N LEU A 12 -3.40 3.11 19.47
CA LEU A 12 -2.86 2.35 18.34
C LEU A 12 -3.78 2.38 17.11
N TRP A 13 -5.09 2.19 17.29
CA TRP A 13 -6.06 2.16 16.19
C TRP A 13 -6.65 3.53 15.85
N GLY A 14 -6.35 4.54 16.67
CA GLY A 14 -6.68 5.94 16.38
C GLY A 14 -5.64 6.61 15.49
N SER A 15 -5.46 7.91 15.69
CA SER A 15 -4.66 8.75 14.80
C SER A 15 -3.16 8.40 14.77
N VAL A 16 -2.62 7.73 15.80
CA VAL A 16 -1.17 7.46 15.90
C VAL A 16 -0.68 6.54 14.81
N MET A 17 -1.39 5.46 14.49
CA MET A 17 -0.97 4.56 13.42
C MET A 17 -1.01 5.25 12.05
N ILE A 18 -1.98 6.13 11.82
CA ILE A 18 -2.04 6.92 10.59
C ILE A 18 -0.80 7.80 10.45
N TYR A 19 -0.44 8.56 11.50
CA TYR A 19 0.75 9.42 11.49
C TYR A 19 2.05 8.63 11.37
N LEU A 20 2.15 7.47 12.04
CA LEU A 20 3.34 6.62 11.99
C LEU A 20 3.53 6.04 10.58
N LEU A 21 2.46 5.51 9.97
CA LEU A 21 2.53 4.94 8.63
C LEU A 21 2.85 6.00 7.58
N PHE A 22 2.25 7.20 7.70
CA PHE A 22 2.57 8.33 6.84
C PHE A 22 4.03 8.77 7.00
N GLY A 23 4.50 8.94 8.24
CA GLY A 23 5.88 9.31 8.54
C GLY A 23 6.90 8.28 8.04
N ALA A 24 6.63 7.00 8.21
CA ALA A 24 7.45 5.91 7.67
C ALA A 24 7.47 5.96 6.14
N GLY A 25 6.33 6.17 5.49
CA GLY A 25 6.23 6.34 4.04
C GLY A 25 7.07 7.51 3.52
N CYS A 26 6.96 8.68 4.15
CA CYS A 26 7.79 9.84 3.83
C CYS A 26 9.27 9.54 4.04
N TRP A 27 9.64 8.97 5.19
CA TRP A 27 11.02 8.61 5.51
C TRP A 27 11.64 7.67 4.47
N PHE A 28 10.95 6.58 4.10
CA PHE A 28 11.41 5.66 3.07
C PHE A 28 11.49 6.33 1.70
N THR A 29 10.56 7.25 1.38
CA THR A 29 10.57 7.99 0.11
C THR A 29 11.80 8.87 -0.02
N PHE A 30 12.15 9.63 1.02
CA PHE A 30 13.36 10.47 1.04
C PHE A 30 14.63 9.62 1.04
N ARG A 31 14.70 8.60 1.90
CA ARG A 31 15.91 7.76 2.05
C ARG A 31 16.22 6.90 0.84
N THR A 32 15.21 6.56 0.03
CA THR A 32 15.41 5.84 -1.24
C THR A 32 15.66 6.78 -2.44
N GLY A 33 15.57 8.10 -2.24
CA GLY A 33 15.74 9.06 -3.33
C GLY A 33 14.58 9.03 -4.32
N PHE A 34 13.35 9.02 -3.80
CA PHE A 34 12.12 9.05 -4.61
C PHE A 34 12.04 7.90 -5.63
N VAL A 35 12.38 6.68 -5.18
CA VAL A 35 12.35 5.46 -6.01
C VAL A 35 11.04 5.27 -6.76
N GLN A 36 9.90 5.61 -6.13
CA GLN A 36 8.57 5.51 -6.72
C GLN A 36 8.48 6.32 -8.02
N PHE A 37 9.04 7.53 -8.07
CA PHE A 37 9.03 8.38 -9.27
C PHE A 37 10.17 8.05 -10.24
N ARG A 38 11.33 7.62 -9.72
CA ARG A 38 12.51 7.29 -10.54
C ARG A 38 12.32 6.03 -11.37
N TYR A 39 11.75 4.97 -10.77
CA TYR A 39 11.68 3.66 -11.40
C TYR A 39 10.35 3.34 -12.07
N ILE A 40 9.29 4.15 -11.89
CA ILE A 40 7.99 3.89 -12.52
C ILE A 40 8.08 3.84 -14.06
N ARG A 41 9.00 4.61 -14.66
CA ARG A 41 9.28 4.58 -16.11
C ARG A 41 10.00 3.32 -16.56
N GLN A 42 10.81 2.72 -15.69
CA GLN A 42 11.60 1.51 -15.98
C GLN A 42 10.83 0.22 -15.63
N PHE A 43 9.78 0.35 -14.81
CA PHE A 43 8.93 -0.75 -14.36
C PHE A 43 8.30 -1.51 -15.54
N GLY A 44 7.68 -0.79 -16.48
CA GLY A 44 7.04 -1.41 -17.66
C GLY A 44 8.02 -2.15 -18.57
N LYS A 45 9.25 -1.64 -18.73
CA LYS A 45 10.31 -2.32 -19.51
C LYS A 45 10.79 -3.58 -18.80
N SER A 46 10.89 -3.55 -17.48
CA SER A 46 11.33 -4.69 -16.65
C SER A 46 10.29 -5.82 -16.62
N LEU A 47 9.00 -5.47 -16.58
CA LEU A 47 7.90 -6.43 -16.71
C LEU A 47 7.91 -7.15 -18.07
N LYS A 48 8.06 -6.39 -19.16
CA LYS A 48 8.09 -6.94 -20.53
C LYS A 48 9.31 -7.82 -20.79
N ASN A 49 10.46 -7.51 -20.21
CA ASN A 49 11.67 -8.32 -20.35
C ASN A 49 11.64 -9.60 -19.49
N SER A 50 10.71 -9.71 -18.53
CA SER A 50 10.57 -10.88 -17.66
C SER A 50 9.52 -11.88 -18.14
N ILE A 51 9.09 -11.80 -19.41
CA ILE A 51 8.08 -12.72 -19.97
C ILE A 51 8.62 -14.16 -20.06
N HIS A 52 9.94 -14.34 -20.18
CA HIS A 52 10.55 -15.67 -20.17
C HIS A 52 10.72 -16.19 -18.73
N PRO A 53 10.09 -17.34 -18.39
CA PRO A 53 10.27 -17.97 -17.09
C PRO A 53 11.74 -18.37 -16.90
N GLN A 54 12.33 -17.99 -15.77
CA GLN A 54 13.59 -18.61 -15.34
C GLN A 54 13.30 -20.02 -14.81
N PRO A 55 14.22 -20.99 -14.96
CA PRO A 55 13.98 -22.36 -14.50
C PRO A 55 13.70 -22.37 -12.99
N GLY A 56 12.48 -22.72 -12.59
CA GLY A 56 12.09 -22.92 -11.18
C GLY A 56 11.31 -21.80 -10.50
N GLY A 57 10.83 -20.76 -11.18
CA GLY A 57 10.12 -19.64 -10.53
C GLY A 57 9.00 -18.97 -11.33
N LEU A 58 8.19 -18.18 -10.62
CA LEU A 58 7.19 -17.29 -11.21
C LEU A 58 7.87 -16.14 -11.96
N THR A 59 7.30 -15.73 -13.09
CA THR A 59 7.75 -14.51 -13.80
C THR A 59 7.52 -13.26 -12.94
N SER A 60 8.24 -12.17 -13.21
CA SER A 60 8.04 -10.89 -12.51
C SER A 60 6.61 -10.36 -12.68
N PHE A 61 5.99 -10.61 -13.84
CA PHE A 61 4.59 -10.25 -14.09
C PHE A 61 3.63 -11.10 -13.25
N GLN A 62 3.84 -12.43 -13.20
CA GLN A 62 3.01 -13.30 -12.35
C GLN A 62 3.15 -12.94 -10.87
N SER A 63 4.36 -12.65 -10.39
CA SER A 63 4.60 -12.22 -9.01
C SER A 63 3.88 -10.91 -8.68
N LEU A 64 3.88 -9.96 -9.63
CA LEU A 64 3.10 -8.73 -9.51
C LEU A 64 1.60 -9.02 -9.45
N CYS A 65 1.07 -9.83 -10.38
CA CYS A 65 -0.34 -10.20 -10.41
C CYS A 65 -0.77 -10.89 -9.11
N THR A 66 0.03 -11.81 -8.58
CA THR A 66 -0.21 -12.46 -7.28
C THR A 66 -0.22 -11.45 -6.15
N SER A 67 0.75 -10.54 -6.10
CA SER A 67 0.78 -9.49 -5.07
C SER A 67 -0.38 -8.50 -5.19
N LEU A 68 -0.85 -8.19 -6.40
CA LEU A 68 -1.99 -7.31 -6.63
C LEU A 68 -3.29 -8.01 -6.21
N ALA A 69 -3.48 -9.27 -6.60
CA ALA A 69 -4.64 -10.07 -6.20
C ALA A 69 -4.76 -10.19 -4.67
N ALA A 70 -3.64 -10.29 -3.95
CA ALA A 70 -3.65 -10.34 -2.49
C ALA A 70 -4.01 -9.00 -1.81
N ARG A 71 -3.87 -7.86 -2.51
CA ARG A 71 -4.08 -6.51 -1.95
C ARG A 71 -5.34 -5.81 -2.48
N VAL A 72 -5.84 -6.22 -3.64
CA VAL A 72 -7.04 -5.69 -4.27
C VAL A 72 -8.21 -6.59 -3.89
N GLY A 73 -9.23 -6.02 -3.23
CA GLY A 73 -10.42 -6.75 -2.83
C GLY A 73 -11.61 -5.84 -2.58
N SER A 74 -12.75 -6.44 -2.25
CA SER A 74 -14.00 -5.73 -1.95
C SER A 74 -13.84 -4.72 -0.81
N GLY A 75 -12.97 -5.00 0.16
CA GLY A 75 -12.66 -4.10 1.27
C GLY A 75 -12.11 -2.74 0.83
N ASN A 76 -11.28 -2.69 -0.21
CA ASN A 76 -10.77 -1.40 -0.71
C ASN A 76 -11.86 -0.60 -1.42
N LEU A 77 -12.74 -1.27 -2.17
CA LEU A 77 -13.87 -0.61 -2.85
C LEU A 77 -14.89 -0.07 -1.83
N ALA A 78 -15.29 -0.91 -0.86
CA ALA A 78 -16.19 -0.51 0.20
C ALA A 78 -15.58 0.59 1.08
N GLY A 79 -14.28 0.51 1.38
CA GLY A 79 -13.55 1.52 2.14
C GLY A 79 -13.52 2.86 1.43
N VAL A 80 -13.24 2.89 0.13
CA VAL A 80 -13.29 4.14 -0.67
C VAL A 80 -14.70 4.70 -0.74
N ALA A 81 -15.72 3.86 -0.95
CA ALA A 81 -17.11 4.29 -0.94
C ALA A 81 -17.49 4.94 0.41
N LEU A 82 -17.16 4.27 1.52
CA LEU A 82 -17.40 4.79 2.87
C LEU A 82 -16.66 6.10 3.12
N ALA A 83 -15.38 6.19 2.71
CA ALA A 83 -14.56 7.39 2.86
C ALA A 83 -15.15 8.58 2.11
N ILE A 84 -15.62 8.38 0.87
CA ILE A 84 -16.29 9.43 0.08
C ILE A 84 -17.62 9.82 0.73
N THR A 85 -18.43 8.84 1.16
CA THR A 85 -19.75 9.14 1.73
C THR A 85 -19.66 9.86 3.08
N ALA A 86 -18.65 9.54 3.90
CA ALA A 86 -18.48 10.10 5.23
C ALA A 86 -17.63 11.38 5.25
N GLY A 87 -16.60 11.46 4.39
CA GLY A 87 -15.63 12.56 4.35
C GLY A 87 -15.76 13.49 3.15
N GLY A 88 -16.66 13.20 2.21
CA GLY A 88 -16.81 13.95 0.96
C GLY A 88 -15.78 13.56 -0.11
N PRO A 89 -15.82 14.21 -1.29
CA PRO A 89 -14.96 13.85 -2.42
C PRO A 89 -13.46 14.09 -2.17
N GLY A 90 -13.11 14.91 -1.17
CA GLY A 90 -11.73 15.15 -0.76
C GLY A 90 -11.07 13.96 -0.07
N ALA A 91 -11.79 12.89 0.29
CA ALA A 91 -11.21 11.72 0.93
C ALA A 91 -10.34 10.84 -0.01
N VAL A 92 -10.42 11.07 -1.32
CA VAL A 92 -9.67 10.31 -2.34
C VAL A 92 -8.34 10.99 -2.72
N PHE A 93 -8.20 12.28 -2.41
CA PHE A 93 -7.09 13.15 -2.83
C PHE A 93 -6.35 13.71 -1.63
#